data_AF-A0A8D2HAR6-F1
#
_entry.id   AF-A0A8D2HAR6-F1
#
_cell.length_a   1.000
_cell.length_b   1.000
_cell.length_c   1.000
_cell.angle_alpha   90.00
_cell.angle_beta   90.00
_cell.angle_gamma   90.00
#
_symmetry.space_group_name_H-M   'P 1'
#
loop_
_entity.id
_entity.type
_entity.pdbx_description
1 polymer ?
#
loop_
_entity_poly.entity_id
_entity_poly.type
_entity_poly.pdbx_seq_one_letter_code
_entity_poly.pdbx_strand_id
1 'polypeptide(L)'
;MTYTFHILGAHAQKAFSAGHSDTHLYSVHAITRKPMSWHDNLEEPDDVRFLNLVHHAAQRPQKKYPETQTESQEIGWEAEPLVSPERQDHRLNHFRVYKDITLYKAKLWLLGEKDHRK
;
A
#
# COMPACT_ATOMS: atom_id res chain seq x y z
N MET A 1 -2.42 -11.72 50.41
CA MET A 1 -1.30 -12.59 50.01
C MET A 1 -0.80 -12.11 48.66
N THR A 2 0.25 -11.29 48.68
CA THR A 2 0.90 -10.69 47.50
C THR A 2 1.86 -11.71 46.89
N TYR A 3 1.74 -11.99 45.60
CA TYR A 3 2.74 -12.78 44.88
C TYR A 3 3.42 -11.90 43.81
N THR A 4 4.74 -11.84 43.96
CA THR A 4 5.72 -11.05 43.22
C THR A 4 6.00 -11.64 41.84
N PHE A 5 6.11 -10.77 40.83
CA PHE A 5 6.63 -11.09 39.51
C PHE A 5 8.14 -11.34 39.60
N HIS A 6 8.62 -12.50 39.14
CA HIS A 6 10.05 -12.75 38.92
C HIS A 6 10.31 -12.96 37.43
N ILE A 7 11.07 -12.05 36.85
CA ILE A 7 11.66 -12.16 35.51
C ILE A 7 13.05 -12.78 35.67
N LEU A 8 13.27 -13.94 35.05
CA LEU A 8 14.59 -14.50 34.69
C LEU A 8 14.35 -15.26 33.38
N GLY A 9 15.02 -15.03 32.26
CA GLY A 9 16.46 -14.87 32.11
C GLY A 9 16.96 -16.06 31.28
N ALA A 10 17.08 -15.83 29.97
CA ALA A 10 17.73 -16.60 28.91
C ALA A 10 18.38 -17.98 29.21
N HIS A 11 18.01 -18.99 28.42
CA HIS A 11 18.92 -20.08 28.05
C HIS A 11 19.08 -20.09 26.53
N ALA A 12 20.25 -19.63 26.05
CA ALA A 12 20.71 -19.81 24.68
C ALA A 12 21.94 -20.73 24.71
N GLN A 13 21.93 -21.80 23.92
CA GLN A 13 23.13 -22.55 23.59
C GLN A 13 23.04 -23.02 22.14
N LYS A 14 23.61 -22.23 21.21
CA LYS A 14 23.99 -22.72 19.88
C LYS A 14 25.53 -22.72 19.84
N ALA A 15 26.10 -23.92 19.83
CA ALA A 15 27.53 -24.15 19.88
C ALA A 15 28.24 -23.52 18.67
N PHE A 16 29.29 -22.74 18.95
CA PHE A 16 30.21 -22.19 17.96
C PHE A 16 31.53 -22.97 18.08
N SER A 17 31.83 -23.82 17.09
CA SER A 17 33.15 -24.46 17.01
C SER A 17 34.12 -23.49 16.35
N ALA A 18 35.15 -23.13 17.10
CA ALA A 18 36.25 -22.28 16.67
C ALA A 18 37.06 -22.90 15.52
N GLY A 19 37.27 -22.11 14.46
CA GLY A 19 38.44 -22.18 13.60
C GLY A 19 39.30 -20.96 13.89
N HIS A 20 40.49 -21.17 14.46
CA HIS A 20 41.45 -20.15 14.87
C HIS A 20 42.37 -19.78 13.70
N SER A 21 42.41 -18.49 13.35
CA SER A 21 43.63 -17.80 12.91
C SER A 21 43.39 -16.29 12.91
N ASP A 22 44.24 -15.59 13.65
CA ASP A 22 44.14 -14.17 13.99
C ASP A 22 44.15 -13.22 12.78
N THR A 23 43.14 -12.35 12.67
CA THR A 23 43.26 -11.05 11.99
C THR A 23 42.51 -9.97 12.78
N HIS A 24 43.28 -9.24 13.59
CA HIS A 24 43.13 -7.83 13.99
C HIS A 24 41.75 -7.14 13.80
N LEU A 25 41.06 -6.94 14.93
CA LEU A 25 40.20 -5.79 15.30
C LEU A 25 39.62 -4.90 14.19
N TYR A 26 38.69 -5.42 13.40
CA TYR A 26 37.61 -4.59 12.86
C TYR A 26 36.30 -5.25 13.25
N SER A 27 35.60 -4.64 14.22
CA SER A 27 34.18 -4.93 14.43
C SER A 27 33.48 -4.54 13.12
N VAL A 28 33.19 -5.54 12.28
CA VAL A 28 32.30 -5.40 11.14
C VAL A 28 30.91 -5.24 11.74
N HIS A 29 30.58 -4.01 12.13
CA HIS A 29 29.21 -3.65 12.46
C HIS A 29 28.42 -3.95 11.19
N ALA A 30 27.55 -4.95 11.24
CA ALA A 30 26.64 -5.24 10.15
C ALA A 30 25.79 -3.98 9.94
N ILE A 31 26.15 -3.20 8.92
CA ILE A 31 25.36 -2.05 8.49
C ILE A 31 24.03 -2.64 8.06
N THR A 32 22.96 -2.30 8.78
CA THR A 32 21.61 -2.70 8.39
C THR A 32 21.38 -2.17 6.98
N ARG A 33 21.01 -3.07 6.06
CA ARG A 33 20.78 -2.69 4.67
C ARG A 33 19.67 -1.64 4.60
N LYS A 34 19.67 -0.85 3.52
CA LYS A 34 18.63 0.15 3.31
C LYS A 34 17.26 -0.54 3.41
N PRO A 35 16.32 -0.02 4.22
CA PRO A 35 15.07 -0.70 4.56
C PRO A 35 14.17 -1.01 3.36
N MET A 36 14.47 -0.45 2.18
CA MET A 36 13.73 -0.63 0.94
C MET A 36 14.60 -1.24 -0.18
N SER A 37 15.79 -1.78 0.12
CA SER A 37 16.61 -2.42 -0.91
C SER A 37 15.92 -3.70 -1.39
N TRP A 38 15.64 -3.79 -2.68
CA TRP A 38 14.89 -4.87 -3.33
C TRP A 38 15.51 -6.28 -3.20
N HIS A 39 16.68 -6.41 -2.56
CA HIS A 39 17.53 -7.61 -2.65
C HIS A 39 17.24 -8.71 -1.64
N ASP A 40 16.21 -8.59 -0.80
CA ASP A 40 15.81 -9.61 0.18
C ASP A 40 14.32 -10.02 0.06
N ASN A 41 13.60 -9.59 -0.99
CA ASN A 41 12.22 -10.02 -1.21
C ASN A 41 12.19 -11.45 -1.77
N LEU A 42 12.52 -12.44 -0.94
CA LEU A 42 12.00 -13.79 -1.14
C LEU A 42 10.48 -13.66 -1.10
N GLU A 43 9.82 -13.98 -2.22
CA GLU A 43 8.37 -14.00 -2.32
C GLU A 43 7.87 -15.17 -1.47
N GLU A 44 7.77 -14.93 -0.16
CA GLU A 44 7.04 -15.82 0.73
C GLU A 44 5.59 -15.88 0.22
N PRO A 45 5.01 -17.08 0.07
CA PRO A 45 3.64 -17.21 -0.38
C PRO A 45 2.75 -16.41 0.58
N ASP A 46 1.98 -15.46 0.04
CA ASP A 46 1.12 -14.59 0.83
C ASP A 46 0.29 -15.41 1.83
N ASP A 47 0.38 -15.06 3.12
CA ASP A 47 -0.41 -15.73 4.15
C ASP A 47 -1.89 -15.46 3.89
N VAL A 48 -2.57 -16.48 3.36
CA VAL A 48 -4.01 -16.45 3.04
C VAL A 48 -4.84 -16.03 4.26
N ARG A 49 -4.40 -16.34 5.49
CA ARG A 49 -5.09 -15.92 6.71
C ARG A 49 -4.99 -14.41 6.91
N PHE A 50 -3.81 -13.84 6.67
CA PHE A 50 -3.59 -12.41 6.75
C PHE A 50 -4.38 -11.67 5.66
N LEU A 51 -4.35 -12.14 4.42
CA LEU A 51 -5.16 -11.57 3.33
C LEU A 51 -6.65 -11.59 3.67
N ASN A 52 -7.16 -12.71 4.17
CA ASN A 52 -8.57 -12.81 4.60
C ASN A 52 -8.91 -11.84 5.73
N LEU A 53 -7.98 -11.61 6.67
CA LEU A 53 -8.15 -10.65 7.75
C LEU A 53 -8.22 -9.21 7.22
N VAL A 54 -7.34 -8.84 6.29
CA VAL A 54 -7.34 -7.52 5.65
C VAL A 54 -8.62 -7.33 4.83
N HIS A 55 -9.02 -8.32 4.04
CA HIS A 55 -10.27 -8.27 3.28
C HIS A 55 -11.50 -8.14 4.18
N HIS A 56 -11.51 -8.85 5.31
CA HIS A 56 -12.58 -8.74 6.31
C HIS A 56 -12.60 -7.36 6.97
N ALA A 57 -11.43 -6.81 7.33
CA ALA A 57 -11.31 -5.47 7.92
C ALA A 57 -11.67 -4.35 6.92
N ALA A 58 -11.40 -4.57 5.63
CA ALA A 58 -11.73 -3.65 4.54
C ALA A 58 -13.18 -3.78 4.05
N GLN A 59 -14.02 -4.60 4.69
CA GLN A 59 -15.44 -4.62 4.38
C GLN A 59 -16.07 -3.25 4.61
N ARG A 60 -17.03 -2.90 3.74
CA ARG A 60 -17.72 -1.61 3.82
C ARG A 60 -18.33 -1.44 5.22
N PRO A 61 -18.24 -0.23 5.82
CA PRO A 61 -18.84 0.07 7.11
C PRO A 61 -20.31 -0.36 7.24
N GLN A 62 -21.08 -0.27 6.14
CA GLN A 62 -22.47 -0.72 6.04
C GLN A 62 -22.70 -2.21 6.34
N LYS A 63 -21.69 -3.07 6.12
CA LYS A 63 -21.78 -4.50 6.47
C LYS A 63 -21.56 -4.74 7.97
N LYS A 64 -20.94 -3.78 8.66
CA LYS A 64 -20.51 -3.89 10.05
C LYS A 64 -21.47 -3.20 11.02
N TYR A 65 -22.09 -2.10 10.61
CA TYR A 65 -23.00 -1.31 11.44
C TYR A 65 -24.30 -1.01 10.69
N PRO A 66 -25.45 -0.96 11.39
CA PRO A 66 -26.74 -0.63 10.77
C PRO A 66 -26.81 0.84 10.33
N GLU A 67 -26.09 1.73 11.02
CA GLU A 67 -26.11 3.18 10.80
C GLU A 67 -24.69 3.76 10.86
N THR A 68 -24.51 4.94 10.26
CA THR A 68 -23.24 5.70 10.26
C THR A 68 -22.85 6.07 11.68
N GLN A 69 -21.60 5.79 12.06
CA GLN A 69 -21.11 6.09 13.42
C GLN A 69 -20.36 7.43 13.49
N THR A 70 -19.84 7.91 12.36
CA THR A 70 -19.07 9.16 12.26
C THR A 70 -19.47 9.93 11.01
N GLU A 71 -19.32 11.25 11.03
CA GLU A 71 -19.58 12.14 9.87
C GLU A 71 -18.80 11.68 8.62
N SER A 72 -17.55 11.27 8.80
CA SER A 72 -16.73 10.73 7.70
C SER A 72 -17.28 9.45 7.08
N GLN A 73 -18.05 8.66 7.82
CA GLN A 73 -18.71 7.46 7.29
C GLN A 73 -20.00 7.79 6.55
N GLU A 74 -20.64 8.93 6.83
CA GLU A 74 -21.83 9.39 6.11
C GLU A 74 -21.51 9.63 4.64
N ILE A 75 -20.32 10.18 4.36
CA ILE A 75 -19.83 10.39 3.01
C ILE A 75 -19.55 9.03 2.35
N GLY A 76 -20.42 8.65 1.41
CA GLY A 76 -20.30 7.38 0.69
C GLY A 76 -20.78 6.18 1.51
N TRP A 77 -21.58 6.40 2.55
CA TRP A 77 -22.34 5.33 3.22
C TRP A 77 -23.15 4.58 2.16
N GLU A 78 -24.13 5.24 1.55
CA GLU A 78 -24.83 4.73 0.37
C GLU A 78 -24.00 5.03 -0.89
N ALA A 79 -23.34 3.99 -1.41
CA ALA A 79 -22.56 4.08 -2.64
C ALA A 79 -23.41 3.98 -3.91
N GLU A 80 -24.70 3.63 -3.78
CA GLU A 80 -25.61 3.56 -4.91
C GLU A 80 -26.03 4.96 -5.34
N PRO A 81 -25.98 5.26 -6.66
CA PRO A 81 -26.36 6.57 -7.14
C PRO A 81 -27.87 6.77 -6.96
N LEU A 82 -28.26 7.88 -6.33
CA LEU A 82 -29.67 8.25 -6.13
C LEU A 82 -30.43 8.48 -7.45
N VAL A 83 -29.69 8.76 -8.52
CA VAL A 83 -30.23 8.92 -9.88
C VAL A 83 -29.75 7.75 -10.72
N SER A 84 -30.62 7.24 -11.58
CA SER A 84 -30.29 6.16 -12.50
C SER A 84 -28.98 6.48 -13.25
N PRO A 85 -27.99 5.58 -13.24
CA PRO A 85 -26.71 5.81 -13.93
C PRO A 85 -26.82 5.70 -15.45
N GLU A 86 -28.03 5.57 -16.00
CA GLU A 86 -28.28 5.45 -17.42
C GLU A 86 -27.90 6.75 -18.14
N ARG A 87 -26.68 6.73 -18.68
CA ARG A 87 -26.03 7.87 -19.33
C ARG A 87 -26.17 7.87 -20.86
N GLN A 88 -27.16 7.13 -21.37
CA GLN A 88 -27.37 6.92 -22.80
C GLN A 88 -28.08 8.11 -23.46
N ASP A 89 -28.87 8.88 -22.70
CA ASP A 89 -29.50 10.09 -23.22
C ASP A 89 -28.46 11.19 -23.47
N HIS A 90 -28.17 11.45 -24.75
CA HIS A 90 -27.24 12.47 -25.22
C HIS A 90 -27.73 13.90 -24.97
N ARG A 91 -29.01 14.10 -24.67
CA ARG A 91 -29.57 15.41 -24.32
C ARG A 91 -29.16 15.86 -22.92
N LEU A 92 -28.94 14.90 -22.02
CA LEU A 92 -28.57 15.14 -20.63
C LEU A 92 -27.08 14.87 -20.36
N ASN A 93 -26.43 14.08 -21.20
CA ASN A 93 -25.04 13.65 -20.99
C ASN A 93 -24.07 14.31 -21.97
N HIS A 94 -23.29 15.26 -21.45
CA HIS A 94 -22.26 15.99 -22.20
C HIS A 94 -20.84 15.61 -21.77
N PHE A 95 -20.48 14.33 -21.94
CA PHE A 95 -19.11 13.90 -21.63
C PHE A 95 -18.11 14.59 -22.54
N ARG A 96 -16.97 14.97 -21.96
CA ARG A 96 -15.85 15.46 -22.73
C ARG A 96 -15.21 14.29 -23.48
N VAL A 97 -15.52 14.18 -24.76
CA VAL A 97 -14.96 13.15 -25.65
C VAL A 97 -13.87 13.77 -26.50
N TYR A 98 -12.69 13.16 -26.49
CA TYR A 98 -11.59 13.54 -27.38
C TYR A 98 -11.71 12.77 -28.68
N LYS A 99 -11.68 13.50 -29.80
CA LYS A 99 -11.61 12.96 -31.16
C LYS A 99 -10.19 13.10 -31.71
N ASP A 100 -9.90 12.40 -32.80
CA ASP A 100 -8.58 12.40 -33.44
C ASP A 100 -8.06 13.81 -33.73
N ILE A 101 -8.93 14.72 -34.18
CA ILE A 101 -8.55 16.12 -34.45
C ILE A 101 -8.13 16.84 -33.16
N THR A 102 -8.86 16.66 -32.06
CA THR A 102 -8.51 17.27 -30.77
C THR A 102 -7.21 16.71 -30.21
N LEU A 103 -6.99 15.39 -30.36
CA LEU A 103 -5.75 14.74 -29.95
C LEU A 103 -4.56 15.18 -30.82
N TYR A 104 -4.76 15.27 -32.14
CA TYR A 104 -3.76 15.75 -33.09
C TYR A 104 -3.36 17.19 -32.78
N LYS A 105 -4.32 18.09 -32.58
CA LYS A 105 -4.03 19.47 -32.17
C LYS A 105 -3.25 19.48 -30.86
N ALA A 106 -3.68 18.74 -29.83
CA ALA A 106 -2.95 18.67 -28.56
C ALA A 106 -1.49 18.21 -28.74
N LYS A 107 -1.25 17.22 -29.62
CA LYS A 107 0.11 16.78 -29.98
C LYS A 107 0.93 17.87 -30.68
N LEU A 108 0.33 18.63 -31.59
CA LEU A 108 1.00 19.75 -32.25
C LEU A 108 1.40 20.84 -31.25
N TRP A 109 0.49 21.23 -30.35
CA TRP A 109 0.77 22.21 -29.30
C TRP A 109 1.95 21.76 -28.42
N LEU A 110 2.00 20.48 -28.03
CA LEU A 110 3.11 19.90 -27.28
C LEU A 110 4.44 19.95 -28.05
N LEU A 111 4.42 19.80 -29.37
CA LEU A 111 5.61 19.84 -30.21
C LEU A 111 6.13 21.27 -30.38
N GLY A 112 5.26 22.24 -30.64
CA GLY A 112 5.63 23.65 -30.78
C GLY A 112 6.27 24.21 -29.51
N GLU A 113 5.79 23.82 -28.32
CA GLU A 113 6.39 24.23 -27.06
C GLU A 113 7.83 23.71 -26.85
N LYS A 114 8.24 22.62 -27.51
CA LYS A 114 9.64 22.15 -27.50
C LYS A 114 10.55 23.01 -28.37
N ASP A 115 10.03 23.62 -29.43
CA ASP A 115 10.81 24.49 -30.31
C ASP A 115 10.99 25.90 -29.73
N HIS A 116 10.03 26.38 -28.92
CA HIS A 116 10.12 27.69 -28.26
C HIS A 116 11.03 27.71 -27.01
N ARG A 117 11.51 26.56 -26.53
CA ARG A 117 12.41 26.43 -25.36
C ARG A 117 13.87 26.14 -25.75
N LYS A 118 14.29 26.49 -26.97
CA LYS A 118 15.69 26.43 -27.42
C LYS A 118 16.31 27.82 -27.53
#